data_AF-A0A831XEU2-F1
#
_entry.id   AF-A0A831XEU2-F1
#
_cell.length_a   1.000
_cell.length_b   1.000
_cell.length_c   1.000
_cell.angle_alpha   90.00
_cell.angle_beta   90.00
_cell.angle_gamma   90.00
#
_symmetry.space_group_name_H-M   'P 1'
#
loop_
_entity.id
_entity.type
_entity.pdbx_description
1 polymer ?
#
loop_
_entity_poly.entity_id
_entity_poly.type
_entity_poly.pdbx_seq_one_letter_code
_entity_poly.pdbx_strand_id
1 'polypeptide(L)'
;MRKRAVITLALCSMLFAAVGCSKGTERGKQPPVKEPAAMVPAADGTPIELLYVPEGFPLGLSVSQGFALHLFETPGGSQGFKTLPPDSGHKRYYDEFTIAGHSHLLITEESTPPRFYFDENRNGDLTDDRGPFTAEKEGLLPNNVTIQIRYDAEKVVAPYRMWLFGSPMGGVRFYPVCHWRGELTINGSSYPLVAFDGNADGDYSNDPLVIDANGNGRADDGEQLRPGGQITIDGELVKLAAVSPSGLTARLLR
;
A
#
# COMPACT_ATOMS: atom_id res chain seq x y z
N MET A 1 -36.08 -14.05 -47.41
CA MET A 1 -36.78 -13.30 -46.34
C MET A 1 -36.03 -13.49 -45.04
N ARG A 2 -35.20 -12.51 -44.62
CA ARG A 2 -34.42 -12.55 -43.38
C ARG A 2 -35.21 -11.80 -42.29
N LYS A 3 -35.62 -12.51 -41.23
CA LYS A 3 -36.24 -11.90 -40.03
C LYS A 3 -35.13 -11.30 -39.16
N ARG A 4 -35.13 -9.98 -39.01
CA ARG A 4 -34.33 -9.26 -38.01
C ARG A 4 -35.10 -9.30 -36.69
N ALA A 5 -34.49 -9.85 -35.64
CA ALA A 5 -34.99 -9.72 -34.27
C ALA A 5 -34.47 -8.39 -33.70
N VAL A 6 -35.40 -7.51 -33.32
CA VAL A 6 -35.13 -6.28 -32.58
C VAL A 6 -35.19 -6.65 -31.10
N ILE A 7 -34.08 -6.48 -30.38
CA ILE A 7 -34.05 -6.62 -28.91
C ILE A 7 -34.22 -5.23 -28.33
N THR A 8 -35.36 -5.01 -27.67
CA THR A 8 -35.69 -3.80 -26.92
C THR A 8 -34.96 -3.83 -25.58
N LEU A 9 -34.06 -2.87 -25.35
CA LEU A 9 -33.41 -2.66 -24.05
C LEU A 9 -34.38 -1.87 -23.15
N ALA A 10 -34.94 -2.53 -22.13
CA ALA A 10 -35.73 -1.86 -21.10
C ALA A 10 -34.79 -1.26 -20.05
N LEU A 11 -34.72 0.06 -20.02
CA LEU A 11 -34.04 0.84 -19.00
C LEU A 11 -34.89 0.79 -17.71
N CYS A 12 -34.42 0.05 -16.70
CA CYS A 12 -35.09 -0.02 -15.40
C CYS A 12 -34.39 0.93 -14.43
N SER A 13 -34.97 2.13 -14.29
CA SER A 13 -34.64 3.10 -13.25
C SER A 13 -35.20 2.58 -11.92
N MET A 14 -34.34 2.22 -10.96
CA MET A 14 -34.78 2.01 -9.58
C MET A 14 -34.39 3.18 -8.70
N LEU A 15 -35.46 3.74 -8.12
CA LEU A 15 -35.52 4.80 -7.12
C LEU A 15 -34.75 4.43 -5.84
N PHE A 16 -34.14 5.46 -5.27
CA PHE A 16 -33.79 5.56 -3.85
C PHE A 16 -35.03 5.42 -2.96
N ALA A 17 -34.95 4.57 -1.94
CA ALA A 17 -35.73 4.70 -0.72
C ALA A 17 -34.82 4.41 0.48
N ALA A 18 -34.73 5.40 1.37
CA ALA A 18 -34.00 5.35 2.62
C ALA A 18 -34.81 4.65 3.73
N VAL A 19 -34.11 4.43 4.84
CA VAL A 19 -34.59 4.10 6.20
C VAL A 19 -34.64 2.60 6.53
N GLY A 20 -33.56 2.15 7.18
CA GLY A 20 -33.52 0.95 7.99
C GLY A 20 -32.56 1.15 9.16
N CYS A 21 -33.10 1.53 10.32
CA CYS A 21 -32.38 1.50 11.59
C CYS A 21 -31.95 0.06 11.88
N SER A 22 -30.65 -0.22 11.79
CA SER A 22 -30.05 -1.47 12.26
C SER A 22 -29.30 -1.22 13.57
N LYS A 23 -29.60 -2.08 14.54
CA LYS A 23 -29.14 -2.04 15.93
C LYS A 23 -27.62 -2.13 16.01
N GLY A 24 -27.05 -1.32 16.89
CA GLY A 24 -25.63 -1.31 17.23
C GLY A 24 -25.16 -2.70 17.65
N THR A 25 -24.22 -3.24 16.88
CA THR A 25 -23.42 -4.39 17.27
C THR A 25 -22.20 -3.83 18.00
N GLU A 26 -21.99 -4.30 19.22
CA GLU A 26 -20.87 -3.92 20.08
C GLU A 26 -19.54 -4.13 19.34
N ARG A 27 -18.85 -3.03 19.03
CA ARG A 27 -17.46 -3.04 18.60
C ARG A 27 -16.65 -3.65 19.74
N GLY A 28 -16.08 -4.83 19.48
CA GLY A 28 -15.05 -5.41 20.32
C GLY A 28 -13.97 -4.37 20.61
N LYS A 29 -13.65 -4.22 21.89
CA LYS A 29 -12.61 -3.32 22.40
C LYS A 29 -11.31 -3.59 21.64
N GLN A 30 -10.93 -2.65 20.79
CA GLN A 30 -9.60 -2.57 20.20
C GLN A 30 -8.61 -2.41 21.38
N PRO A 31 -7.56 -3.25 21.48
CA PRO A 31 -6.54 -3.05 22.50
C PRO A 31 -5.91 -1.66 22.29
N PRO A 32 -5.50 -0.97 23.37
CA PRO A 32 -4.92 0.35 23.27
C PRO A 32 -3.71 0.31 22.35
N VAL A 33 -3.77 1.11 21.28
CA VAL A 33 -2.60 1.44 20.46
C VAL A 33 -1.57 2.03 21.41
N LYS A 34 -0.42 1.36 21.54
CA LYS A 34 0.69 1.83 22.35
C LYS A 34 1.04 3.28 21.99
N GLU A 35 1.33 4.03 23.05
CA GLU A 35 1.80 5.42 23.14
C GLU A 35 2.73 5.93 22.02
N PRO A 36 2.77 7.26 21.80
CA PRO A 36 3.32 7.88 20.61
C PRO A 36 4.81 7.57 20.41
N ALA A 37 5.19 7.56 19.12
CA ALA A 37 6.57 7.50 18.66
C ALA A 37 7.46 8.46 19.46
N ALA A 38 8.70 8.04 19.72
CA ALA A 38 9.70 8.86 20.37
C ALA A 38 9.76 10.25 19.71
N MET A 39 9.55 11.30 20.50
CA MET A 39 9.73 12.69 20.08
C MET A 39 11.22 12.91 19.78
N VAL A 40 11.58 13.00 18.50
CA VAL A 40 12.93 13.37 18.08
C VAL A 40 12.93 14.85 17.69
N PRO A 41 13.64 15.74 18.42
CA PRO A 41 13.89 17.08 17.92
C PRO A 41 14.76 16.96 16.65
N ALA A 42 14.17 17.21 15.47
CA ALA A 42 14.81 16.99 14.18
C ALA A 42 15.83 18.09 13.78
N ALA A 43 16.55 18.65 14.76
CA ALA A 43 17.38 19.85 14.57
C ALA A 43 18.73 19.58 13.85
N ASP A 44 19.11 18.32 13.63
CA ASP A 44 20.46 17.96 13.15
C ASP A 44 20.49 16.94 12.00
N GLY A 45 19.34 16.66 11.37
CA GLY A 45 19.26 15.59 10.38
C GLY A 45 19.29 14.19 10.98
N THR A 46 18.97 14.04 12.27
CA THR A 46 18.61 12.74 12.85
C THR A 46 17.36 12.20 12.13
N PRO A 47 17.37 10.92 11.70
CA PRO A 47 16.18 10.28 11.14
C PRO A 47 15.02 10.27 12.13
N ILE A 48 13.85 10.71 11.68
CA ILE A 48 12.57 10.55 12.38
C ILE A 48 12.02 9.18 11.98
N GLU A 49 11.74 8.33 12.96
CA GLU A 49 11.05 7.06 12.73
C GLU A 49 9.57 7.32 12.44
N LEU A 50 9.07 6.71 11.36
CA LEU A 50 7.67 6.76 10.98
C LEU A 50 6.98 5.44 11.37
N LEU A 51 5.71 5.55 11.74
CA LEU A 51 4.86 4.44 12.13
C LEU A 51 4.01 3.99 10.95
N TYR A 52 4.00 2.68 10.71
CA TYR A 52 3.16 2.07 9.70
C TYR A 52 1.67 2.22 10.06
N VAL A 53 0.88 2.62 9.07
CA VAL A 53 -0.58 2.68 9.14
C VAL A 53 -1.15 1.81 8.03
N PRO A 54 -1.87 0.72 8.35
CA PRO A 54 -2.33 -0.24 7.36
C PRO A 54 -3.55 0.23 6.58
N GLU A 55 -4.10 1.42 6.81
CA GLU A 55 -5.35 1.85 6.19
C GLU A 55 -5.47 3.35 6.02
N GLY A 56 -6.32 3.75 5.08
CA GLY A 56 -6.72 5.13 4.88
C GLY A 56 -5.81 5.91 3.94
N PHE A 57 -6.36 7.03 3.48
CA PHE A 57 -5.72 8.01 2.61
C PHE A 57 -5.66 9.32 3.41
N PRO A 58 -4.59 9.55 4.19
CA PRO A 58 -4.50 10.70 5.07
C PRO A 58 -4.43 11.98 4.22
N LEU A 59 -4.86 13.10 4.80
CA LEU A 59 -4.70 14.44 4.21
C LEU A 59 -5.34 14.62 2.81
N GLY A 60 -6.33 13.78 2.46
CA GLY A 60 -6.96 13.81 1.14
C GLY A 60 -6.04 13.36 0.00
N LEU A 61 -4.92 12.71 0.33
CA LEU A 61 -4.00 12.14 -0.65
C LEU A 61 -4.70 11.10 -1.52
N SER A 62 -4.19 10.94 -2.73
CA SER A 62 -4.69 9.97 -3.70
C SER A 62 -3.56 9.08 -4.20
N VAL A 63 -3.93 7.93 -4.74
CA VAL A 63 -3.01 6.93 -5.25
C VAL A 63 -3.13 6.82 -6.75
N SER A 64 -1.99 6.62 -7.40
CA SER A 64 -1.99 6.03 -8.72
C SER A 64 -2.24 4.53 -8.62
N GLN A 65 -2.68 3.95 -9.73
CA GLN A 65 -2.92 2.52 -9.81
C GLN A 65 -1.61 1.81 -10.12
N GLY A 66 -1.29 0.77 -9.36
CA GLY A 66 -0.14 -0.07 -9.63
C GLY A 66 -0.32 -0.94 -10.88
N PHE A 67 0.77 -1.59 -11.29
CA PHE A 67 0.80 -2.44 -12.48
C PHE A 67 -0.13 -3.66 -12.36
N ALA A 68 -0.52 -4.19 -13.51
CA ALA A 68 -1.41 -5.33 -13.59
C ALA A 68 -0.65 -6.66 -13.39
N LEU A 69 -1.12 -7.50 -12.46
CA LEU A 69 -0.85 -8.93 -12.43
C LEU A 69 -1.73 -9.62 -13.48
N HIS A 70 -1.16 -10.46 -14.31
CA HIS A 70 -1.82 -11.22 -15.37
C HIS A 70 -2.40 -12.55 -14.88
N LEU A 71 -1.88 -13.14 -13.80
CA LEU A 71 -2.35 -14.41 -13.22
C LEU A 71 -2.42 -15.59 -14.23
N PHE A 72 -1.28 -16.15 -14.60
CA PHE A 72 -1.21 -17.29 -15.52
C PHE A 72 -1.50 -18.62 -14.83
N GLU A 73 -2.17 -19.57 -15.47
CA GLU A 73 -2.44 -20.91 -14.87
C GLU A 73 -1.21 -21.82 -14.82
N THR A 74 -0.18 -21.49 -15.60
CA THR A 74 1.10 -22.19 -15.61
C THR A 74 2.23 -21.17 -15.56
N PRO A 75 3.33 -21.43 -14.84
CA PRO A 75 4.49 -20.56 -14.88
C PRO A 75 5.05 -20.55 -16.30
N GLY A 76 5.36 -19.36 -16.82
CA GLY A 76 6.08 -19.19 -18.06
C GLY A 76 7.48 -19.79 -17.95
N GLY A 77 7.98 -20.37 -19.05
CA GLY A 77 9.30 -21.02 -19.07
C GLY A 77 10.48 -20.09 -18.74
N SER A 78 10.26 -18.78 -18.73
CA SER A 78 11.25 -17.76 -18.33
C SER A 78 11.11 -17.27 -16.88
N GLN A 79 10.02 -17.60 -16.18
CA GLN A 79 9.68 -16.98 -14.89
C GLN A 79 10.51 -17.47 -13.69
N GLY A 80 11.74 -17.97 -13.88
CA GLY A 80 12.72 -18.17 -12.80
C GLY A 80 12.36 -19.11 -11.62
N PHE A 81 11.15 -19.67 -11.55
CA PHE A 81 10.69 -20.56 -10.48
C PHE A 81 11.59 -21.81 -10.40
N LYS A 82 12.19 -22.05 -9.23
CA LYS A 82 13.04 -23.21 -8.93
C LYS A 82 12.34 -24.22 -8.05
N THR A 83 11.77 -23.74 -6.95
CA THR A 83 11.05 -24.56 -5.98
C THR A 83 9.69 -23.93 -5.71
N LEU A 84 8.63 -24.73 -5.87
CA LEU A 84 7.26 -24.31 -5.62
C LEU A 84 6.81 -24.77 -4.23
N PRO A 85 5.95 -24.00 -3.55
CA PRO A 85 5.28 -24.45 -2.33
C PRO A 85 4.51 -25.76 -2.57
N PRO A 86 4.38 -26.64 -1.55
CA PRO A 86 3.68 -27.91 -1.68
C PRO A 86 2.28 -27.72 -2.26
N ASP A 87 1.89 -28.54 -3.23
CA ASP A 87 0.56 -28.47 -3.84
C ASP A 87 -0.53 -28.65 -2.76
N SER A 88 -1.41 -27.66 -2.66
CA SER A 88 -2.52 -27.63 -1.71
C SER A 88 -3.81 -28.20 -2.30
N GLY A 89 -3.82 -28.53 -3.60
CA GLY A 89 -5.01 -28.94 -4.35
C GLY A 89 -5.92 -27.79 -4.76
N HIS A 90 -5.58 -26.56 -4.37
CA HIS A 90 -6.27 -25.35 -4.82
C HIS A 90 -5.75 -24.87 -6.17
N LYS A 91 -6.60 -24.19 -6.94
CA LYS A 91 -6.18 -23.58 -8.21
C LYS A 91 -5.09 -22.53 -7.93
N ARG A 92 -4.02 -22.58 -8.72
CA ARG A 92 -2.88 -21.66 -8.64
C ARG A 92 -2.80 -20.75 -9.86
N TYR A 93 -2.37 -19.53 -9.63
CA TYR A 93 -1.91 -18.62 -10.67
C TYR A 93 -0.48 -18.17 -10.39
N TYR A 94 0.26 -17.91 -11.44
CA TYR A 94 1.68 -17.57 -11.44
C TYR A 94 1.87 -16.22 -12.10
N ASP A 95 2.77 -15.42 -11.56
CA ASP A 95 3.14 -14.14 -12.15
C ASP A 95 4.49 -13.61 -11.66
N GLU A 96 4.90 -12.50 -12.27
CA GLU A 96 5.95 -11.62 -11.76
C GLU A 96 5.32 -10.32 -11.26
N PHE A 97 5.69 -9.89 -10.06
CA PHE A 97 5.21 -8.67 -9.44
C PHE A 97 6.38 -7.74 -9.15
N THR A 98 6.39 -6.56 -9.78
CA THR A 98 7.43 -5.56 -9.56
C THR A 98 7.03 -4.62 -8.43
N ILE A 99 7.86 -4.58 -7.39
CA ILE A 99 7.72 -3.64 -6.27
C ILE A 99 9.09 -3.34 -5.65
N ALA A 100 9.25 -2.16 -5.06
CA ALA A 100 10.51 -1.59 -4.57
C ALA A 100 11.66 -1.69 -5.60
N GLY A 101 11.35 -1.43 -6.87
CA GLY A 101 12.33 -1.50 -7.98
C GLY A 101 12.79 -2.92 -8.36
N HIS A 102 12.11 -3.96 -7.87
CA HIS A 102 12.51 -5.35 -8.06
C HIS A 102 11.36 -6.22 -8.53
N SER A 103 11.63 -7.15 -9.44
CA SER A 103 10.66 -8.17 -9.84
C SER A 103 10.72 -9.35 -8.88
N HIS A 104 9.55 -9.80 -8.42
CA HIS A 104 9.36 -10.91 -7.51
C HIS A 104 8.44 -11.94 -8.13
N LEU A 105 8.72 -13.22 -7.92
CA LEU A 105 7.80 -14.27 -8.34
C LEU A 105 6.59 -14.33 -7.38
N LEU A 106 5.41 -14.49 -7.94
CA LEU A 106 4.16 -14.56 -7.19
C LEU A 106 3.39 -15.83 -7.55
N ILE A 107 2.91 -16.54 -6.52
CA ILE A 107 1.90 -17.59 -6.66
C ILE A 107 0.67 -17.18 -5.88
N THR A 108 -0.47 -17.14 -6.56
CA THR A 108 -1.78 -16.92 -5.94
C THR A 108 -2.55 -18.24 -5.90
N GLU A 109 -2.99 -18.66 -4.72
CA GLU A 109 -3.89 -19.82 -4.56
C GLU A 109 -5.32 -19.37 -4.28
N GLU A 110 -6.30 -19.93 -5.02
CA GLU A 110 -7.74 -19.78 -4.75
C GLU A 110 -8.20 -20.64 -3.56
N SER A 111 -7.45 -20.58 -2.45
CA SER A 111 -7.91 -21.10 -1.16
C SER A 111 -8.96 -20.17 -0.54
N THR A 112 -9.53 -20.56 0.60
CA THR A 112 -10.52 -19.76 1.32
C THR A 112 -10.05 -19.51 2.76
N PRO A 113 -9.54 -18.31 3.09
CA PRO A 113 -9.22 -17.18 2.19
C PRO A 113 -8.06 -17.46 1.21
N PRO A 114 -7.95 -16.68 0.11
CA PRO A 114 -6.86 -16.78 -0.86
C PRO A 114 -5.48 -16.59 -0.23
N ARG A 115 -4.48 -17.28 -0.79
CA ARG A 115 -3.08 -17.23 -0.32
C ARG A 115 -2.17 -16.72 -1.41
N PHE A 116 -1.14 -15.97 -1.01
CA PHE A 116 -0.14 -15.36 -1.88
C PHE A 116 1.24 -15.77 -1.39
N TYR A 117 2.00 -16.47 -2.22
CA TYR A 117 3.42 -16.75 -2.00
C TYR A 117 4.20 -15.76 -2.83
N PHE A 118 5.17 -15.10 -2.21
CA PHE A 118 5.91 -14.00 -2.80
C PHE A 118 7.38 -14.26 -2.56
N ASP A 119 8.16 -14.32 -3.65
CA ASP A 119 9.61 -14.54 -3.64
C ASP A 119 10.33 -13.30 -3.12
N GLU A 120 10.32 -13.13 -1.81
CA GLU A 120 10.80 -11.95 -1.12
C GLU A 120 12.31 -11.77 -1.31
N ASN A 121 13.06 -12.87 -1.29
CA ASN A 121 14.50 -12.86 -1.43
C ASN A 121 14.99 -12.97 -2.91
N ARG A 122 14.07 -13.18 -3.86
CA ARG A 122 14.28 -13.20 -5.30
C ARG A 122 15.19 -14.34 -5.77
N ASN A 123 15.18 -15.48 -5.07
CA ASN A 123 16.03 -16.63 -5.40
C ASN A 123 15.29 -17.70 -6.24
N GLY A 124 13.98 -17.55 -6.45
CA GLY A 124 13.13 -18.49 -7.18
C GLY A 124 12.60 -19.68 -6.35
N ASP A 125 12.92 -19.75 -5.07
CA ASP A 125 12.48 -20.78 -4.11
C ASP A 125 11.46 -20.18 -3.14
N LEU A 126 10.18 -20.27 -3.49
CA LEU A 126 9.11 -19.69 -2.65
C LEU A 126 8.84 -20.51 -1.37
N THR A 127 9.65 -21.51 -1.05
CA THR A 127 9.53 -22.31 0.17
C THR A 127 10.37 -21.78 1.33
N ASP A 128 11.30 -20.85 1.06
CA ASP A 128 12.16 -20.22 2.08
C ASP A 128 11.77 -18.77 2.43
N ASP A 129 10.67 -18.27 1.88
CA ASP A 129 10.09 -16.95 2.18
C ASP A 129 9.05 -16.97 3.32
N ARG A 130 8.68 -15.79 3.83
CA ARG A 130 7.76 -15.63 4.99
C ARG A 130 6.29 -16.01 4.73
N GLY A 131 5.92 -16.35 3.49
CA GLY A 131 4.55 -16.64 3.09
C GLY A 131 4.03 -18.01 3.53
N PRO A 132 2.77 -18.35 3.19
CA PRO A 132 1.85 -17.56 2.38
C PRO A 132 1.21 -16.37 3.13
N PHE A 133 1.06 -15.25 2.43
CA PHE A 133 0.24 -14.12 2.86
C PHE A 133 -1.23 -14.42 2.58
N THR A 134 -2.09 -14.11 3.54
CA THR A 134 -3.52 -14.44 3.44
C THR A 134 -4.32 -13.19 3.15
N ALA A 135 -5.24 -13.29 2.19
CA ALA A 135 -6.15 -12.20 1.88
C ALA A 135 -7.24 -12.05 2.97
N GLU A 136 -7.79 -10.86 3.13
CA GLU A 136 -8.72 -10.55 4.23
C GLU A 136 -10.14 -11.13 4.04
N LYS A 137 -10.51 -11.48 2.81
CA LYS A 137 -11.83 -12.02 2.44
C LYS A 137 -11.73 -13.36 1.74
N GLU A 138 -12.84 -14.09 1.68
CA GLU A 138 -12.93 -15.43 1.08
C GLU A 138 -12.79 -15.47 -0.45
N GLY A 139 -13.04 -14.36 -1.15
CA GLY A 139 -12.91 -14.27 -2.61
C GLY A 139 -11.58 -13.69 -3.08
N LEU A 140 -11.09 -14.12 -4.25
CA LEU A 140 -9.81 -13.65 -4.78
C LEU A 140 -9.77 -12.13 -4.97
N LEU A 141 -10.82 -11.54 -5.56
CA LEU A 141 -10.93 -10.11 -5.83
C LEU A 141 -12.38 -9.61 -5.63
N PRO A 142 -12.57 -8.34 -5.25
CA PRO A 142 -11.56 -7.44 -4.74
C PRO A 142 -11.20 -7.79 -3.28
N ASN A 143 -9.92 -7.68 -2.92
CA ASN A 143 -9.45 -8.09 -1.61
C ASN A 143 -8.24 -7.28 -1.15
N ASN A 144 -7.98 -7.25 0.15
CA ASN A 144 -6.76 -6.66 0.69
C ASN A 144 -5.76 -7.77 1.01
N VAL A 145 -4.50 -7.52 0.72
CA VAL A 145 -3.38 -8.41 1.07
C VAL A 145 -2.25 -7.55 1.61
N THR A 146 -1.64 -7.98 2.72
CA THR A 146 -0.38 -7.42 3.21
C THR A 146 0.75 -8.38 2.91
N ILE A 147 1.69 -7.95 2.08
CA ILE A 147 2.96 -8.63 1.86
C ILE A 147 4.06 -7.99 2.72
N GLN A 148 5.22 -8.65 2.79
CA GLN A 148 6.42 -8.12 3.41
C GLN A 148 7.44 -7.85 2.32
N ILE A 149 7.93 -6.62 2.21
CA ILE A 149 8.94 -6.21 1.24
C ILE A 149 10.29 -6.13 1.94
N ARG A 150 11.30 -6.75 1.34
CA ARG A 150 12.69 -6.66 1.81
C ARG A 150 13.41 -5.49 1.15
N TYR A 151 14.03 -4.65 1.97
CA TYR A 151 14.90 -3.56 1.52
C TYR A 151 16.34 -3.89 1.92
N ASP A 152 17.09 -4.55 1.03
CA ASP A 152 18.43 -5.09 1.33
C ASP A 152 19.42 -3.99 1.76
N ALA A 153 19.36 -2.82 1.12
CA ALA A 153 20.23 -1.68 1.42
C ALA A 153 20.01 -1.14 2.84
N GLU A 154 18.78 -1.23 3.34
CA GLU A 154 18.37 -0.80 4.67
C GLU A 154 18.45 -1.92 5.71
N LYS A 155 18.55 -3.17 5.28
CA LYS A 155 18.51 -4.38 6.12
C LYS A 155 17.22 -4.49 6.94
N VAL A 156 16.10 -4.08 6.35
CA VAL A 156 14.77 -4.11 6.96
C VAL A 156 13.79 -4.89 6.08
N VAL A 157 12.72 -5.35 6.72
CA VAL A 157 11.55 -5.91 6.06
C VAL A 157 10.34 -5.13 6.55
N ALA A 158 9.55 -4.59 5.62
CA ALA A 158 8.45 -3.71 5.93
C ALA A 158 7.12 -4.21 5.33
N PRO A 159 6.00 -4.03 6.04
CA PRO A 159 4.69 -4.41 5.53
C PRO A 159 4.23 -3.46 4.42
N TYR A 160 3.56 -4.03 3.41
CA TYR A 160 2.91 -3.26 2.36
C TYR A 160 1.53 -3.84 2.08
N ARG A 161 0.48 -3.07 2.40
CA ARG A 161 -0.91 -3.48 2.20
C ARG A 161 -1.45 -2.91 0.90
N MET A 162 -2.00 -3.80 0.09
CA MET A 162 -2.57 -3.50 -1.21
C MET A 162 -4.04 -3.87 -1.22
N TRP A 163 -4.86 -3.04 -1.86
CA TRP A 163 -6.20 -3.41 -2.27
C TRP A 163 -6.17 -3.88 -3.73
N LEU A 164 -6.35 -5.17 -3.93
CA LEU A 164 -6.36 -5.85 -5.23
C LEU A 164 -7.77 -5.86 -5.82
N PHE A 165 -7.89 -5.65 -7.14
CA PHE A 165 -9.16 -5.70 -7.85
C PHE A 165 -8.98 -6.10 -9.32
N GLY A 166 -10.01 -6.74 -9.90
CA GLY A 166 -9.99 -7.12 -11.31
C GLY A 166 -10.09 -5.90 -12.23
N SER A 167 -9.35 -5.90 -13.34
CA SER A 167 -9.40 -4.83 -14.34
C SER A 167 -10.24 -5.23 -15.55
N PRO A 168 -11.07 -4.31 -16.10
CA PRO A 168 -11.77 -4.56 -17.37
C PRO A 168 -10.81 -4.69 -18.57
N MET A 169 -9.55 -4.28 -18.42
CA MET A 169 -8.49 -4.47 -19.41
C MET A 169 -7.81 -5.84 -19.31
N GLY A 170 -8.26 -6.71 -18.40
CA GLY A 170 -7.59 -7.97 -18.07
C GLY A 170 -6.63 -7.82 -16.89
N GLY A 171 -6.41 -8.93 -16.17
CA GLY A 171 -5.53 -8.99 -15.00
C GLY A 171 -6.12 -8.38 -13.72
N VAL A 172 -5.26 -8.28 -12.71
CA VAL A 172 -5.50 -7.73 -11.38
C VAL A 172 -4.68 -6.47 -11.23
N ARG A 173 -5.29 -5.38 -10.82
CA ARG A 173 -4.59 -4.16 -10.47
C ARG A 173 -4.70 -3.91 -8.98
N PHE A 174 -3.94 -2.95 -8.48
CA PHE A 174 -3.97 -2.64 -7.07
C PHE A 174 -3.80 -1.15 -6.79
N TYR A 175 -4.17 -0.79 -5.56
CA TYR A 175 -3.83 0.47 -4.92
C TYR A 175 -3.11 0.17 -3.60
N PRO A 176 -2.06 0.93 -3.24
CA PRO A 176 -1.60 0.94 -1.87
C PRO A 176 -2.72 1.47 -0.98
N VAL A 177 -2.93 0.79 0.15
CA VAL A 177 -3.90 1.21 1.17
C VAL A 177 -3.19 1.37 2.51
N CYS A 178 -1.90 1.65 2.49
CA CYS A 178 -1.08 1.89 3.66
C CYS A 178 -0.20 3.12 3.47
N HIS A 179 0.31 3.64 4.59
CA HIS A 179 1.20 4.78 4.63
C HIS A 179 2.05 4.77 5.90
N TRP A 180 3.01 5.69 5.97
CA TRP A 180 3.80 5.92 7.16
C TRP A 180 3.49 7.30 7.73
N ARG A 181 3.38 7.40 9.05
CA ARG A 181 3.10 8.65 9.74
C ARG A 181 4.14 8.96 10.80
N GLY A 182 4.40 10.23 11.03
CA GLY A 182 5.27 10.70 12.10
C GLY A 182 4.85 12.07 12.58
N GLU A 183 5.68 12.66 13.42
CA GLU A 183 5.47 13.99 13.97
C GLU A 183 6.79 14.77 13.90
N LEU A 184 6.71 16.03 13.52
CA LEU A 184 7.83 16.98 13.50
C LEU A 184 7.59 18.05 14.56
N THR A 185 8.53 18.24 15.49
CA THR A 185 8.40 19.31 16.51
C THR A 185 9.21 20.54 16.14
N ILE A 186 8.56 21.69 15.95
CA ILE A 186 9.20 22.99 15.62
C ILE A 186 8.75 24.01 16.65
N ASN A 187 9.68 24.71 17.30
CA ASN A 187 9.39 25.69 18.35
C ASN A 187 8.42 25.21 19.45
N GLY A 188 8.38 23.90 19.72
CA GLY A 188 7.49 23.27 20.71
C GLY A 188 6.12 22.84 20.17
N SER A 189 5.77 23.20 18.94
CA SER A 189 4.55 22.76 18.22
C SER A 189 4.82 21.46 17.47
N SER A 190 3.83 20.56 17.40
CA SER A 190 3.91 19.30 16.65
C SER A 190 3.17 19.41 15.32
N TYR A 191 3.79 18.92 14.25
CA TYR A 191 3.25 18.92 12.89
C TYR A 191 3.22 17.48 12.35
N PRO A 192 2.05 16.97 11.92
CA PRO A 192 1.94 15.64 11.35
C PRO A 192 2.79 15.48 10.09
N LEU A 193 3.50 14.36 10.01
CA LEU A 193 4.23 13.91 8.83
C LEU A 193 3.53 12.71 8.22
N VAL A 194 3.47 12.66 6.88
CA VAL A 194 2.98 11.49 6.15
C VAL A 194 3.93 11.19 4.99
N ALA A 195 4.46 9.96 4.95
CA ALA A 195 5.05 9.40 3.73
C ALA A 195 4.05 8.44 3.10
N PHE A 196 3.72 8.70 1.84
CA PHE A 196 2.64 8.04 1.13
C PHE A 196 3.13 7.59 -0.25
N ASP A 197 2.97 6.30 -0.55
CA ASP A 197 3.37 5.74 -1.84
C ASP A 197 2.31 6.09 -2.89
N GLY A 198 2.49 7.23 -3.54
CA GLY A 198 1.58 7.71 -4.57
C GLY A 198 1.74 6.96 -5.90
N ASN A 199 2.93 6.41 -6.14
CA ASN A 199 3.30 5.72 -7.38
C ASN A 199 2.92 4.24 -7.40
N ALA A 200 2.49 3.70 -6.26
CA ALA A 200 2.17 2.29 -6.07
C ALA A 200 3.34 1.37 -6.44
N ASP A 201 4.56 1.78 -6.10
CA ASP A 201 5.79 1.06 -6.44
C ASP A 201 6.55 0.55 -5.20
N GLY A 202 6.08 0.85 -3.98
CA GLY A 202 6.72 0.44 -2.74
C GLY A 202 8.05 1.13 -2.44
N ASP A 203 8.43 2.19 -3.15
CA ASP A 203 9.64 2.98 -2.90
C ASP A 203 9.30 4.42 -2.50
N TYR A 204 9.16 4.63 -1.19
CA TYR A 204 8.81 5.92 -0.61
C TYR A 204 9.89 7.00 -0.79
N SER A 205 11.10 6.65 -1.24
CA SER A 205 12.18 7.63 -1.43
C SER A 205 11.95 8.56 -2.62
N ASN A 206 11.09 8.14 -3.56
CA ASN A 206 10.74 8.90 -4.76
C ASN A 206 9.39 9.64 -4.63
N ASP A 207 8.68 9.46 -3.52
CA ASP A 207 7.43 10.11 -3.19
C ASP A 207 7.61 11.39 -2.35
N PRO A 208 6.62 12.30 -2.36
CA PRO A 208 6.60 13.42 -1.42
C PRO A 208 6.39 12.97 0.02
N LEU A 209 7.12 13.57 0.95
CA LEU A 209 6.75 13.63 2.37
C LEU A 209 5.83 14.84 2.56
N VAL A 210 4.67 14.64 3.15
CA VAL A 210 3.73 15.72 3.46
C VAL A 210 3.89 16.16 4.91
N ILE A 211 3.91 17.47 5.13
CA ILE A 211 3.89 18.10 6.46
C ILE A 211 2.65 18.98 6.56
N ASP A 212 1.65 18.60 7.35
CA ASP A 212 0.45 19.44 7.58
C ASP A 212 0.81 20.64 8.47
N ALA A 213 1.48 21.62 7.87
CA ALA A 213 2.08 22.77 8.53
C ALA A 213 1.02 23.79 8.96
N ASN A 214 -0.08 23.88 8.22
CA ASN A 214 -1.19 24.79 8.53
C ASN A 214 -2.30 24.14 9.38
N GLY A 215 -2.25 22.83 9.61
CA GLY A 215 -3.16 22.09 10.48
C GLY A 215 -4.58 21.93 9.91
N ASN A 216 -4.75 22.03 8.60
CA ASN A 216 -6.06 21.94 7.94
C ASN A 216 -6.46 20.50 7.62
N GLY A 217 -5.58 19.52 7.85
CA GLY A 217 -5.82 18.11 7.56
C GLY A 217 -5.84 17.77 6.08
N ARG A 218 -5.11 18.53 5.23
CA ARG A 218 -5.00 18.33 3.78
C ARG A 218 -3.55 18.45 3.32
N ALA A 219 -3.23 17.80 2.21
CA ALA A 219 -1.92 17.89 1.58
C ALA A 219 -1.92 19.03 0.56
N ASP A 220 -1.58 20.24 1.00
CA ASP A 220 -1.46 21.38 0.10
C ASP A 220 -0.15 21.29 -0.71
N ASP A 221 -0.10 21.88 -1.92
CA ASP A 221 1.08 21.78 -2.82
C ASP A 221 2.38 22.31 -2.15
N GLY A 222 2.25 23.29 -1.26
CA GLY A 222 3.39 23.86 -0.51
C GLY A 222 3.88 23.00 0.66
N GLU A 223 3.13 21.97 1.04
CA GLU A 223 3.38 21.07 2.16
C GLU A 223 3.95 19.72 1.74
N GLN A 224 4.03 19.48 0.42
CA GLN A 224 4.55 18.26 -0.18
C GLN A 224 6.03 18.44 -0.54
N LEU A 225 6.92 17.87 0.27
CA LEU A 225 8.35 17.96 0.08
C LEU A 225 8.89 16.72 -0.63
N ARG A 226 9.57 16.91 -1.75
CA ARG A 226 10.48 15.90 -2.33
C ARG A 226 11.89 16.08 -1.74
N PRO A 227 12.76 15.07 -1.77
CA PRO A 227 14.15 15.23 -1.33
C PRO A 227 14.82 16.46 -1.95
N GLY A 228 15.38 17.33 -1.11
CA GLY A 228 15.93 18.63 -1.47
C GLY A 228 14.95 19.81 -1.35
N GLY A 229 13.65 19.55 -1.29
CA GLY A 229 12.58 20.55 -1.11
C GLY A 229 12.54 21.11 0.31
N GLN A 230 11.91 22.27 0.46
CA GLN A 230 11.89 23.03 1.71
C GLN A 230 10.55 23.75 1.94
N ILE A 231 10.23 23.98 3.22
CA ILE A 231 9.06 24.74 3.70
C ILE A 231 9.48 25.59 4.90
N THR A 232 8.85 26.74 5.10
CA THR A 232 9.01 27.53 6.33
C THR A 232 7.83 27.28 7.26
N ILE A 233 8.09 26.84 8.48
CA ILE A 233 7.09 26.56 9.52
C ILE A 233 7.48 27.35 10.76
N ASP A 234 6.58 28.19 11.28
CA ASP A 234 6.83 29.04 12.45
C ASP A 234 8.15 29.86 12.36
N GLY A 235 8.51 30.28 11.15
CA GLY A 235 9.74 31.04 10.87
C GLY A 235 11.02 30.20 10.75
N GLU A 236 10.95 28.89 10.94
CA GLU A 236 12.06 27.94 10.78
C GLU A 236 12.02 27.31 9.40
N LEU A 237 13.16 27.31 8.68
CA LEU A 237 13.26 26.69 7.36
C LEU A 237 13.52 25.20 7.53
N VAL A 238 12.57 24.36 7.11
CA VAL A 238 12.71 22.91 7.15
C VAL A 238 12.98 22.40 5.74
N LYS A 239 14.04 21.59 5.58
CA LYS A 239 14.41 20.96 4.32
C LYS A 239 14.35 19.44 4.43
N LEU A 240 13.66 18.78 3.50
CA LEU A 240 13.71 17.32 3.40
C LEU A 240 15.04 16.88 2.80
N ALA A 241 15.84 16.14 3.56
CA ALA A 241 17.06 15.54 3.06
C ALA A 241 16.78 14.22 2.32
N ALA A 242 15.99 13.33 2.94
CA ALA A 242 15.65 12.03 2.37
C ALA A 242 14.44 11.40 3.08
N VAL A 243 13.76 10.49 2.38
CA VAL A 243 12.88 9.45 2.95
C VAL A 243 13.53 8.11 2.61
N SER A 244 13.55 7.16 3.54
CA SER A 244 14.07 5.83 3.23
C SER A 244 13.17 5.12 2.22
N PRO A 245 13.69 4.34 1.26
CA PRO A 245 12.88 3.54 0.35
C PRO A 245 11.76 2.74 1.02
N SER A 246 11.99 2.19 2.21
CA SER A 246 10.97 1.49 3.00
C SER A 246 9.86 2.38 3.60
N GLY A 247 10.06 3.70 3.63
CA GLY A 247 9.22 4.66 4.33
C GLY A 247 9.38 4.67 5.85
N LEU A 248 10.22 3.80 6.44
CA LEU A 248 10.43 3.72 7.90
C LEU A 248 11.00 4.99 8.51
N THR A 249 11.76 5.78 7.74
CA THR A 249 12.39 6.99 8.26
C THR A 249 12.32 8.16 7.29
N ALA A 250 12.23 9.36 7.84
CA ALA A 250 12.41 10.61 7.12
C ALA A 250 13.50 11.45 7.79
N ARG A 251 14.30 12.17 7.00
CA ARG A 251 15.37 13.04 7.49
C ARG A 251 15.10 14.47 7.08
N LEU A 252 14.90 15.34 8.06
CA LEU A 252 14.66 16.77 7.87
C LEU A 252 15.84 17.57 8.46
N LEU A 253 16.22 18.66 7.79
CA LEU A 253 17.24 19.62 8.21
C LEU A 253 16.56 20.95 8.54
N ARG A 254 17.15 21.71 9.46
CA ARG A 254 16.63 23.00 9.92
C ARG A 254 17.73 24.06 9.92
#